data_AF-A0A928R065-F1
#
_entry.id   AF-A0A928R065-F1
#
_cell.length_a   1.000
_cell.length_b   1.000
_cell.length_c   1.000
_cell.angle_alpha   90.00
_cell.angle_beta   90.00
_cell.angle_gamma   90.00
#
_symmetry.space_group_name_H-M   'P 1'
#
loop_
_entity.id
_entity.type
_entity.pdbx_description
1 polymer ?
#
loop_
_entity_poly.entity_id
_entity_poly.type
_entity_poly.pdbx_seq_one_letter_code
_entity_poly.pdbx_strand_id
1 'polypeptide(L)'
;MLNISDIIETVNMIRDENLDIRTITMGISLYDCVSEDPDRFADKIYDKITRSAAHLVSCGEELEQLYGIPIINKRVSVTPISLVGGAFTPDGYLKAARAMDRAAREIGINFIGGYGALVHKGSTKGADALIASLPEALSTTDLVCSSVNVATTKAGINMDAVAQMGKIIKETAWLTRDRDSIGCAKFVVFTNVPQDNPFMAGAFHGVGEPETVINVGVSGPGVVASAINRAGNC
;
A
#
# COMPACT_ATOMS: atom_id res chain seq x y z
N MET A 1 -6.03 -17.11 -23.46
CA MET A 1 -6.21 -18.37 -22.70
C MET A 1 -4.80 -18.93 -22.55
N LEU A 2 -4.34 -19.18 -21.32
CA LEU A 2 -2.97 -19.68 -21.08
C LEU A 2 -2.88 -21.16 -21.48
N ASN A 3 -1.86 -21.55 -22.24
CA ASN A 3 -1.64 -22.93 -22.63
C ASN A 3 -0.70 -23.65 -21.66
N ILE A 4 -0.77 -24.99 -21.60
CA ILE A 4 0.08 -25.81 -20.72
C ILE A 4 1.58 -25.59 -21.03
N SER A 5 1.93 -25.35 -22.30
CA SER A 5 3.29 -24.97 -22.71
C SER A 5 3.79 -23.74 -21.96
N ASP A 6 2.97 -22.68 -21.92
CA ASP A 6 3.31 -21.39 -21.33
C ASP A 6 3.48 -21.53 -19.81
N ILE A 7 2.67 -22.39 -19.19
CA ILE A 7 2.75 -22.71 -17.76
C ILE A 7 4.08 -23.42 -17.46
N ILE A 8 4.44 -24.45 -18.24
CA ILE A 8 5.68 -25.20 -18.05
C ILE A 8 6.90 -24.30 -18.29
N GLU A 9 6.86 -23.48 -19.34
CA GLU A 9 7.93 -22.51 -19.63
C GLU A 9 8.10 -21.51 -18.48
N THR A 10 7.00 -21.01 -17.92
CA THR A 10 7.04 -20.10 -16.76
C THR A 10 7.64 -20.77 -15.53
N VAL A 11 7.27 -22.02 -15.24
CA VAL A 11 7.86 -22.78 -14.12
C VAL A 11 9.37 -22.96 -14.32
N ASN A 12 9.80 -23.28 -15.55
CA ASN A 12 11.21 -23.43 -15.86
C ASN A 12 11.96 -22.10 -15.74
N MET A 13 11.42 -21.00 -16.28
CA MET A 13 12.03 -19.66 -16.15
C MET A 13 12.24 -19.28 -14.68
N ILE A 14 11.25 -19.53 -13.82
CA ILE A 14 11.39 -19.16 -12.40
C ILE A 14 12.46 -20.01 -11.71
N ARG A 15 12.54 -21.31 -12.02
CA ARG A 15 13.51 -22.23 -11.42
C ARG A 15 14.93 -22.02 -11.94
N ASP A 16 15.09 -21.85 -13.25
CA ASP A 16 16.40 -21.80 -13.90
C ASP A 16 17.06 -20.42 -13.74
N GLU A 17 16.26 -19.36 -13.65
CA GLU A 17 16.76 -17.97 -13.49
C GLU A 17 16.69 -17.47 -12.04
N ASN A 18 16.31 -18.32 -11.08
CA ASN A 18 16.16 -18.00 -9.65
C ASN A 18 15.33 -16.71 -9.42
N LEU A 19 14.16 -16.62 -10.05
CA LEU A 19 13.29 -15.46 -9.90
C LEU A 19 12.54 -15.51 -8.56
N ASP A 20 12.71 -14.47 -7.74
CA ASP A 20 11.98 -14.35 -6.48
C ASP A 20 10.66 -13.58 -6.67
N ILE A 21 9.60 -14.02 -5.97
CA ILE A 21 8.39 -13.20 -5.83
C ILE A 21 8.64 -12.19 -4.71
N ARG A 22 8.83 -10.93 -5.09
CA ARG A 22 9.11 -9.86 -4.14
C ARG A 22 7.91 -9.58 -3.25
N THR A 23 6.70 -9.61 -3.81
CA THR A 23 5.48 -9.31 -3.05
C THR A 23 4.24 -9.90 -3.70
N ILE A 24 3.26 -10.26 -2.88
CA ILE A 24 1.86 -10.37 -3.25
C ILE A 24 1.11 -9.29 -2.48
N THR A 25 0.38 -8.44 -3.19
CA THR A 25 -0.43 -7.37 -2.59
C THR A 25 -1.90 -7.60 -2.94
N MET A 26 -2.74 -7.80 -1.93
CA MET A 26 -4.19 -7.81 -2.11
C MET A 26 -4.74 -6.39 -2.01
N GLY A 27 -5.36 -5.91 -3.09
CA GLY A 27 -6.11 -4.65 -3.10
C GLY A 27 -7.54 -4.89 -2.61
N ILE A 28 -8.04 -4.07 -1.69
CA ILE A 28 -9.38 -4.19 -1.10
C ILE A 28 -10.11 -2.85 -1.19
N SER A 29 -11.27 -2.85 -1.84
CA SER A 29 -12.18 -1.71 -1.87
C SER A 29 -12.76 -1.43 -0.48
N LEU A 30 -12.92 -0.16 -0.08
CA LEU A 30 -13.56 0.21 1.20
C LEU A 30 -14.84 1.04 1.02
N TYR A 31 -15.40 1.12 -0.19
CA TYR A 31 -16.56 1.98 -0.46
C TYR A 31 -17.84 1.56 0.29
N ASP A 32 -18.01 0.28 0.64
CA ASP A 32 -19.09 -0.23 1.49
C ASP A 32 -18.84 -0.02 2.99
N CYS A 33 -17.63 0.40 3.36
CA CYS A 33 -17.24 0.63 4.76
C CYS A 33 -17.68 2.02 5.25
N VAL A 34 -18.11 2.91 4.35
CA VAL A 34 -18.51 4.29 4.65
C VAL A 34 -19.53 4.33 5.81
N SER A 35 -19.33 5.31 6.69
CA SER A 35 -20.15 5.58 7.87
C SER A 35 -19.97 7.04 8.28
N GLU A 36 -20.99 7.65 8.88
CA GLU A 36 -20.89 8.99 9.49
C GLU A 36 -20.24 8.94 10.88
N ASP A 37 -20.23 7.77 11.51
CA ASP A 37 -19.57 7.50 12.78
C ASP A 37 -18.15 6.92 12.53
N PRO A 38 -17.08 7.59 13.01
CA PRO A 38 -15.70 7.11 12.90
C PRO A 38 -15.44 5.76 13.55
N ASP A 39 -16.10 5.43 14.67
CA ASP A 39 -15.91 4.14 15.34
C ASP A 39 -16.47 3.01 14.48
N ARG A 40 -17.72 3.16 14.02
CA ARG A 40 -18.34 2.21 13.10
C ARG A 40 -17.59 2.08 11.77
N PHE A 41 -17.02 3.17 11.27
CA PHE A 41 -16.17 3.14 10.07
C PHE A 41 -14.91 2.29 10.30
N ALA A 42 -14.23 2.49 11.42
CA ALA A 42 -13.03 1.75 11.81
C ALA A 42 -13.33 0.25 12.00
N ASP A 43 -14.45 -0.10 12.62
CA ASP A 43 -14.88 -1.50 12.80
C ASP A 43 -15.15 -2.18 11.45
N LYS A 44 -15.88 -1.50 10.55
CA LYS A 44 -16.13 -2.02 9.19
C LYS A 44 -14.84 -2.25 8.40
N ILE A 45 -13.87 -1.34 8.50
CA ILE A 45 -12.54 -1.50 7.86
C ILE A 45 -11.87 -2.76 8.39
N TYR A 46 -11.82 -2.92 9.72
CA TYR A 46 -11.20 -4.08 10.36
C TYR A 46 -11.85 -5.38 9.90
N ASP A 47 -13.18 -5.47 10.00
CA ASP A 47 -13.95 -6.66 9.62
C ASP A 47 -13.76 -7.01 8.15
N LYS A 48 -13.76 -6.00 7.27
CA LYS A 48 -13.61 -6.23 5.84
C LYS A 48 -12.22 -6.72 5.48
N ILE A 49 -11.16 -6.08 5.99
CA ILE A 49 -9.78 -6.48 5.71
C ILE A 49 -9.53 -7.90 6.23
N THR A 50 -9.90 -8.18 7.48
CA THR A 50 -9.67 -9.49 8.10
C THR A 50 -10.43 -10.60 7.39
N ARG A 51 -11.67 -10.36 6.96
CA ARG A 51 -12.46 -11.32 6.18
C ARG A 51 -11.89 -11.54 4.77
N SER A 52 -11.58 -10.47 4.04
CA SER A 52 -11.14 -10.57 2.64
C SER A 52 -9.74 -11.16 2.50
N ALA A 53 -8.84 -10.88 3.45
CA ALA A 53 -7.45 -11.32 3.42
C ALA A 53 -7.14 -12.47 4.40
N ALA A 54 -8.16 -13.12 4.98
CA ALA A 54 -8.01 -14.17 5.99
C ALA A 54 -7.03 -15.29 5.60
N HIS A 55 -6.98 -15.64 4.32
CA HIS A 55 -6.15 -16.72 3.79
C HIS A 55 -4.95 -16.24 2.97
N LEU A 56 -4.70 -14.92 2.91
CA LEU A 56 -3.65 -14.37 2.05
C LEU A 56 -2.26 -14.93 2.42
N VAL A 57 -1.94 -15.00 3.71
CA VAL A 57 -0.63 -15.48 4.17
C VAL A 57 -0.53 -17.00 4.03
N SER A 58 -1.53 -17.75 4.51
CA SER A 58 -1.52 -19.22 4.43
C SER A 58 -1.45 -19.72 2.98
N CYS A 59 -2.25 -19.14 2.08
CA CYS A 59 -2.16 -19.48 0.66
C CYS A 59 -0.81 -19.07 0.05
N GLY A 60 -0.24 -17.93 0.48
CA GLY A 60 1.10 -17.54 0.07
C GLY A 60 2.16 -18.59 0.47
N GLU A 61 2.13 -19.06 1.71
CA GLU A 61 3.06 -20.07 2.23
C GLU A 61 2.87 -21.44 1.56
N GLU A 62 1.64 -21.85 1.28
CA GLU A 62 1.34 -23.06 0.51
C GLU A 62 1.93 -22.99 -0.91
N LEU A 63 1.83 -21.83 -1.57
CA LEU A 63 2.42 -21.61 -2.90
C LEU A 63 3.96 -21.65 -2.86
N GLU A 64 4.58 -21.10 -1.82
CA GLU A 64 6.04 -21.19 -1.62
C GLU A 64 6.48 -22.65 -1.52
N GLN A 65 5.75 -23.47 -0.74
CA GLN A 65 6.05 -24.90 -0.58
C GLN A 65 5.82 -25.68 -1.88
N LEU A 66 4.72 -25.41 -2.58
CA LEU A 66 4.34 -26.15 -3.79
C LEU A 66 5.32 -25.91 -4.94
N TYR A 67 5.75 -24.66 -5.14
CA TYR A 67 6.59 -24.30 -6.28
C TYR A 67 8.07 -24.16 -5.95
N GLY A 68 8.43 -24.08 -4.66
CA GLY A 68 9.80 -23.87 -4.20
C GLY A 68 10.32 -22.46 -4.48
N ILE A 69 9.42 -21.47 -4.59
CA ILE A 69 9.74 -20.09 -4.95
C ILE A 69 9.43 -19.20 -3.74
N PRO A 70 10.38 -18.41 -3.23
CA PRO A 70 10.13 -17.56 -2.07
C PRO A 70 9.19 -16.38 -2.43
N ILE A 71 8.20 -16.14 -1.57
CA ILE A 71 7.30 -14.99 -1.58
C ILE A 71 7.67 -14.11 -0.38
N ILE A 72 8.53 -13.12 -0.65
CA ILE A 72 9.20 -12.34 0.39
C ILE A 72 8.23 -11.48 1.20
N ASN A 73 7.17 -10.96 0.56
CA ASN A 73 6.19 -10.11 1.23
C ASN A 73 4.76 -10.50 0.88
N LYS A 74 3.87 -10.49 1.87
CA LYS A 74 2.42 -10.55 1.73
C LYS A 74 1.86 -9.24 2.30
N ARG A 75 1.09 -8.50 1.51
CA ARG A 75 0.69 -7.12 1.80
C ARG A 75 -0.76 -6.87 1.42
N VAL A 76 -1.34 -5.82 1.98
CA VAL A 76 -2.67 -5.33 1.59
C VAL A 76 -2.57 -3.87 1.18
N SER A 77 -3.34 -3.46 0.18
CA SER A 77 -3.61 -2.05 -0.09
C SER A 77 -5.12 -1.82 -0.05
N VAL A 78 -5.55 -0.66 0.44
CA VAL A 78 -6.96 -0.31 0.53
C VAL A 78 -7.27 0.98 -0.20
N THR A 79 -8.56 1.23 -0.46
CA THR A 79 -9.02 2.50 -1.03
C THR A 79 -8.46 3.67 -0.20
N PRO A 80 -7.95 4.74 -0.84
CA PRO A 80 -7.45 5.90 -0.10
C PRO A 80 -8.45 6.36 0.95
N ILE A 81 -8.05 6.33 2.21
CA ILE A 81 -8.96 6.55 3.34
C ILE A 81 -9.65 7.93 3.24
N SER A 82 -9.02 8.93 2.62
CA SER A 82 -9.64 10.25 2.40
C SER A 82 -10.87 10.22 1.50
N LEU A 83 -11.05 9.17 0.68
CA LEU A 83 -12.20 9.03 -0.23
C LEU A 83 -13.40 8.38 0.45
N VAL A 84 -13.18 7.65 1.55
CA VAL A 84 -14.22 6.84 2.23
C VAL A 84 -14.47 7.27 3.68
N GLY A 85 -13.57 8.07 4.29
CA GLY A 85 -13.72 8.61 5.65
C GLY A 85 -14.53 9.90 5.74
N GLY A 86 -15.12 10.38 4.65
CA GLY A 86 -15.99 11.55 4.66
C GLY A 86 -15.33 12.82 5.23
N ALA A 87 -16.00 13.49 6.16
CA ALA A 87 -15.56 14.76 6.77
C ALA A 87 -15.09 14.59 8.23
N PHE A 88 -14.50 13.45 8.57
CA PHE A 88 -13.98 13.21 9.92
C PHE A 88 -12.92 14.23 10.34
N THR A 89 -12.79 14.40 11.65
CA THR A 89 -11.65 15.09 12.28
C THR A 89 -10.39 14.22 12.18
N PRO A 90 -9.19 14.79 12.42
CA PRO A 90 -7.97 14.01 12.51
C PRO A 90 -8.09 12.80 13.45
N ASP A 91 -8.73 12.96 14.62
CA ASP A 91 -8.98 11.88 15.58
C ASP A 91 -9.83 10.74 15.01
N GLY A 92 -10.82 11.08 14.18
CA GLY A 92 -11.63 10.09 13.48
C GLY A 92 -10.80 9.27 12.48
N TYR A 93 -9.88 9.91 11.76
CA TYR A 93 -8.96 9.22 10.86
C TYR A 93 -7.94 8.35 11.61
N LEU A 94 -7.49 8.77 12.79
CA LEU A 94 -6.61 7.95 13.64
C LEU A 94 -7.25 6.62 14.05
N LYS A 95 -8.57 6.58 14.25
CA LYS A 95 -9.30 5.33 14.49
C LYS A 95 -9.20 4.38 13.30
N ALA A 96 -9.31 4.90 12.08
CA ALA A 96 -9.13 4.10 10.87
C ALA A 96 -7.69 3.58 10.74
N ALA A 97 -6.67 4.40 11.02
CA ALA A 97 -5.27 3.96 11.02
C ALA A 97 -5.04 2.79 12.01
N ARG A 98 -5.56 2.92 13.24
CA ARG A 98 -5.47 1.87 14.26
C ARG A 98 -6.22 0.61 13.85
N ALA A 99 -7.39 0.73 13.22
CA ALA A 99 -8.12 -0.42 12.70
C ALA A 99 -7.35 -1.15 11.59
N MET A 100 -6.74 -0.41 10.66
CA MET A 100 -5.87 -0.98 9.63
C MET A 100 -4.67 -1.71 10.23
N ASP A 101 -4.01 -1.13 11.23
CA ASP A 101 -2.87 -1.75 11.92
C ASP A 101 -3.27 -3.04 12.65
N ARG A 102 -4.39 -3.01 13.38
CA ARG A 102 -4.95 -4.20 14.04
C ARG A 102 -5.27 -5.30 13.03
N ALA A 103 -5.94 -4.95 11.93
CA ALA A 103 -6.29 -5.91 10.89
C ALA A 103 -5.05 -6.53 10.25
N ALA A 104 -4.02 -5.71 9.97
CA ALA A 104 -2.76 -6.18 9.40
C ALA A 104 -2.02 -7.16 10.31
N ARG A 105 -2.02 -6.93 11.63
CA ARG A 105 -1.45 -7.87 12.61
C ARG A 105 -2.24 -9.16 12.69
N GLU A 106 -3.57 -9.08 12.72
CA GLU A 106 -4.47 -10.24 12.81
C GLU A 106 -4.24 -11.22 11.64
N ILE A 107 -4.15 -10.69 10.41
CA ILE A 107 -3.93 -11.53 9.22
C ILE A 107 -2.45 -11.84 8.94
N GLY A 108 -1.52 -11.34 9.76
CA GLY A 108 -0.09 -11.64 9.66
C GLY A 108 0.64 -11.08 8.43
N ILE A 109 0.19 -9.94 7.85
CA ILE A 109 0.84 -9.33 6.69
C ILE A 109 1.98 -8.38 7.09
N ASN A 110 2.88 -8.08 6.14
CA ASN A 110 4.03 -7.22 6.40
C ASN A 110 3.66 -5.73 6.52
N PHE A 111 2.80 -5.24 5.61
CA PHE A 111 2.42 -3.83 5.56
C PHE A 111 1.05 -3.67 4.89
N ILE A 112 0.32 -2.64 5.34
CA ILE A 112 -0.95 -2.21 4.75
C ILE A 112 -0.85 -0.76 4.27
N GLY A 113 -1.16 -0.53 3.00
CA GLY A 113 -1.16 0.79 2.36
C GLY A 113 -2.58 1.30 2.11
N GLY A 114 -2.73 2.59 1.86
CA GLY A 114 -4.02 3.22 1.55
C GLY A 114 -4.44 4.29 2.56
N TYR A 115 -3.69 4.47 3.66
CA TYR A 115 -3.90 5.61 4.56
C TYR A 115 -3.39 6.89 3.89
N GLY A 116 -4.16 7.46 2.98
CA GLY A 116 -3.65 8.46 2.06
C GLY A 116 -4.72 9.31 1.39
N ALA A 117 -4.26 10.26 0.56
CA ALA A 117 -5.12 11.20 -0.13
C ALA A 117 -4.61 11.55 -1.55
N LEU A 118 -5.54 11.95 -2.41
CA LEU A 118 -5.26 12.44 -3.76
C LEU A 118 -5.68 13.91 -3.86
N VAL A 119 -4.73 14.84 -3.70
CA VAL A 119 -5.01 16.29 -3.54
C VAL A 119 -4.43 17.17 -4.65
N HIS A 120 -3.97 16.55 -5.73
CA HIS A 120 -3.38 17.22 -6.90
C HIS A 120 -4.25 18.28 -7.60
N LYS A 121 -5.56 18.34 -7.32
CA LYS A 121 -6.49 19.37 -7.83
C LYS A 121 -7.01 20.33 -6.76
N GLY A 122 -6.43 20.29 -5.57
CA GLY A 122 -6.98 20.91 -4.37
C GLY A 122 -7.40 19.86 -3.35
N SER A 123 -7.58 20.31 -2.11
CA SER A 123 -7.91 19.46 -0.97
C SER A 123 -9.36 19.65 -0.53
N THR A 124 -9.97 18.57 -0.06
CA THR A 124 -11.26 18.63 0.64
C THR A 124 -11.02 18.73 2.13
N LYS A 125 -12.03 19.15 2.91
CA LYS A 125 -11.93 19.17 4.38
C LYS A 125 -11.51 17.81 4.97
N GLY A 126 -12.03 16.72 4.40
CA GLY A 126 -11.66 15.37 4.80
C GLY A 126 -10.21 15.01 4.46
N ALA A 127 -9.75 15.39 3.27
CA ALA A 127 -8.35 15.17 2.89
C ALA A 127 -7.38 16.00 3.75
N ASP A 128 -7.72 17.24 4.09
CA ASP A 128 -6.93 18.07 5.00
C ASP A 128 -6.86 17.47 6.40
N ALA A 129 -7.98 16.97 6.93
CA ALA A 129 -8.03 16.31 8.23
C ALA A 129 -7.22 14.99 8.24
N LEU A 130 -7.30 14.20 7.16
CA LEU A 130 -6.48 13.00 7.01
C LEU A 130 -4.99 13.37 6.97
N ILE A 131 -4.61 14.37 6.16
CA ILE A 131 -3.22 14.81 6.06
C ILE A 131 -2.70 15.29 7.41
N ALA A 132 -3.51 16.06 8.16
CA ALA A 132 -3.16 16.54 9.50
C ALA A 132 -2.94 15.39 10.50
N SER A 133 -3.63 14.26 10.33
CA SER A 133 -3.46 13.09 11.19
C SER A 133 -2.23 12.23 10.88
N LEU A 134 -1.55 12.46 9.74
CA LEU A 134 -0.46 11.60 9.27
C LEU A 134 0.68 11.40 10.26
N PRO A 135 1.23 12.46 10.91
CA PRO A 135 2.35 12.30 11.83
C PRO A 135 2.00 11.38 13.00
N GLU A 136 0.83 11.58 13.61
CA GLU A 136 0.39 10.75 14.72
C GLU A 136 0.05 9.33 14.25
N ALA A 137 -0.67 9.18 13.13
CA ALA A 137 -1.02 7.86 12.57
C ALA A 137 0.22 7.00 12.34
N LEU A 138 1.25 7.56 11.69
CA LEU A 138 2.49 6.84 11.36
C LEU A 138 3.38 6.59 12.58
N SER A 139 3.26 7.40 13.63
CA SER A 139 3.97 7.21 14.89
C SER A 139 3.32 6.18 15.82
N THR A 140 2.00 6.01 15.75
CA THR A 140 1.21 5.16 16.66
C THR A 140 0.80 3.82 16.05
N THR A 141 1.13 3.58 14.78
CA THR A 141 0.93 2.30 14.09
C THR A 141 2.28 1.75 13.64
N ASP A 142 2.39 0.44 13.46
CA ASP A 142 3.64 -0.20 13.01
C ASP A 142 3.59 -0.54 11.52
N LEU A 143 2.48 -1.12 11.05
CA LEU A 143 2.35 -1.74 9.73
C LEU A 143 1.63 -0.86 8.70
N VAL A 144 1.06 0.27 9.11
CA VAL A 144 0.37 1.19 8.20
C VAL A 144 1.37 2.04 7.43
N CYS A 145 1.22 2.04 6.11
CA CYS A 145 1.90 2.92 5.18
C CYS A 145 0.94 3.95 4.59
N SER A 146 1.49 5.10 4.24
CA SER A 146 0.74 6.25 3.76
C SER A 146 1.33 6.83 2.47
N SER A 147 0.44 7.37 1.64
CA SER A 147 0.83 8.17 0.50
C SER A 147 -0.10 9.32 0.19
N VAL A 148 0.46 10.43 -0.29
CA VAL A 148 -0.31 11.58 -0.76
C VAL A 148 0.12 11.99 -2.16
N ASN A 149 -0.80 12.03 -3.12
CA ASN A 149 -0.52 12.52 -4.47
C ASN A 149 -0.83 14.02 -4.58
N VAL A 150 0.21 14.83 -4.82
CA VAL A 150 0.14 16.30 -4.81
C VAL A 150 0.20 16.92 -6.21
N ALA A 151 0.50 16.14 -7.24
CA ALA A 151 0.57 16.65 -8.61
C ALA A 151 0.18 15.62 -9.65
N THR A 152 -0.30 16.09 -10.80
CA THR A 152 -0.36 15.29 -12.03
C THR A 152 -0.05 16.16 -13.25
N THR A 153 0.43 15.56 -14.33
CA THR A 153 0.66 16.26 -15.60
C THR A 153 -0.60 16.98 -16.09
N LYS A 154 -1.78 16.41 -15.82
CA LYS A 154 -3.07 16.98 -16.23
C LYS A 154 -3.53 18.15 -15.36
N ALA A 155 -3.29 18.11 -14.05
CA ALA A 155 -3.77 19.13 -13.10
C ALA A 155 -2.72 20.16 -12.72
N GLY A 156 -1.45 19.93 -13.05
CA GLY A 156 -0.33 20.68 -12.50
C GLY A 156 0.04 20.21 -11.09
N ILE A 157 0.60 21.12 -10.31
CA ILE A 157 1.13 20.86 -8.97
C ILE A 157 0.31 21.66 -7.96
N ASN A 158 -0.25 20.98 -6.96
CA ASN A 158 -0.82 21.65 -5.80
C ASN A 158 0.32 22.06 -4.85
N MET A 159 0.80 23.31 -4.99
CA MET A 159 1.91 23.83 -4.19
C MET A 159 1.57 24.00 -2.71
N ASP A 160 0.30 24.24 -2.36
CA ASP A 160 -0.14 24.31 -0.97
C ASP A 160 0.02 22.94 -0.30
N ALA A 161 -0.39 21.87 -0.98
CA ALA A 161 -0.18 20.50 -0.52
C ALA A 161 1.32 20.17 -0.42
N VAL A 162 2.15 20.57 -1.40
CA VAL A 162 3.62 20.37 -1.35
C VAL A 162 4.22 21.04 -0.10
N ALA A 163 3.86 22.30 0.17
CA ALA A 163 4.35 23.02 1.33
C ALA A 163 3.89 22.37 2.65
N GLN A 164 2.65 21.87 2.70
CA GLN A 164 2.13 21.11 3.82
C GLN A 164 2.89 19.79 4.02
N MET A 165 3.16 19.03 2.95
CA MET A 165 3.90 17.77 3.03
C MET A 165 5.29 17.96 3.65
N GLY A 166 5.97 19.07 3.36
CA GLY A 166 7.26 19.39 3.99
C GLY A 166 7.17 19.51 5.51
N LYS A 167 6.07 20.07 6.04
CA LYS A 167 5.80 20.15 7.48
C LYS A 167 5.47 18.76 8.05
N ILE A 168 4.59 18.02 7.39
CA ILE A 168 4.19 16.66 7.77
C ILE A 168 5.40 15.73 7.87
N ILE A 169 6.31 15.75 6.89
CA ILE A 169 7.53 14.93 6.90
C ILE A 169 8.38 15.24 8.14
N LYS A 170 8.61 16.53 8.42
CA LYS A 170 9.40 16.94 9.59
C LYS A 170 8.74 16.54 10.91
N GLU A 171 7.43 16.70 11.01
CA GLU A 171 6.68 16.34 12.21
C GLU A 171 6.67 14.82 12.44
N THR A 172 6.43 14.03 11.39
CA THR A 172 6.51 12.56 11.44
C THR A 172 7.90 12.10 11.88
N ALA A 173 8.97 12.69 11.35
CA ALA A 173 10.34 12.39 11.77
C ALA A 173 10.53 12.70 13.26
N TRP A 174 10.06 13.87 13.70
CA TRP A 174 10.20 14.29 15.09
C TRP A 174 9.44 13.39 16.08
N LEU A 175 8.22 12.97 15.73
CA LEU A 175 7.39 12.08 16.56
C LEU A 175 7.93 10.64 16.64
N THR A 176 8.80 10.25 15.71
CA THR A 176 9.40 8.92 15.66
C THR A 176 10.92 8.94 15.83
N ARG A 177 11.49 10.05 16.34
CA ARG A 177 12.93 10.29 16.47
C ARG A 177 13.67 9.30 17.37
N ASP A 178 12.96 8.71 18.32
CA ASP A 178 13.43 7.68 19.25
C ASP A 178 13.51 6.29 18.60
N ARG A 179 12.94 6.14 17.40
CA ARG A 179 12.91 4.92 16.58
C ARG A 179 13.44 5.21 15.18
N ASP A 180 14.58 5.92 15.11
CA ASP A 180 15.26 6.28 13.86
C ASP A 180 14.37 6.98 12.81
N SER A 181 13.38 7.76 13.28
CA SER A 181 12.40 8.44 12.42
C SER A 181 11.62 7.49 11.50
N ILE A 182 11.36 6.25 11.95
CA ILE A 182 10.75 5.18 11.16
C ILE A 182 9.43 5.56 10.48
N GLY A 183 8.69 6.53 11.01
CA GLY A 183 7.47 7.02 10.38
C GLY A 183 7.70 7.54 8.95
N CYS A 184 8.87 8.15 8.68
CA CYS A 184 9.23 8.64 7.35
C CYS A 184 9.49 7.51 6.35
N ALA A 185 9.93 6.32 6.80
CA ALA A 185 10.10 5.17 5.92
C ALA A 185 8.76 4.60 5.42
N LYS A 186 7.66 4.94 6.09
CA LYS A 186 6.29 4.49 5.78
C LYS A 186 5.47 5.54 5.03
N PHE A 187 6.06 6.67 4.64
CA PHE A 187 5.35 7.78 4.01
C PHE A 187 5.94 8.14 2.64
N VAL A 188 5.07 8.27 1.64
CA VAL A 188 5.47 8.66 0.27
C VAL A 188 4.64 9.84 -0.24
N VAL A 189 5.31 10.86 -0.77
CA VAL A 189 4.65 11.94 -1.49
C VAL A 189 4.81 11.68 -2.98
N PHE A 190 3.69 11.62 -3.69
CA PHE A 190 3.66 11.31 -5.11
C PHE A 190 3.38 12.52 -5.99
N THR A 191 3.91 12.41 -7.20
CA THR A 191 3.43 13.11 -8.38
C THR A 191 3.11 12.06 -9.44
N ASN A 192 2.03 12.25 -10.21
CA ASN A 192 1.64 11.31 -11.27
C ASN A 192 1.46 9.87 -10.77
N VAL A 193 0.91 9.70 -9.57
CA VAL A 193 0.57 8.35 -9.12
C VAL A 193 -0.40 7.71 -10.14
N PRO A 194 -0.21 6.42 -10.49
CA PRO A 194 -1.17 5.71 -11.33
C PRO A 194 -2.53 5.59 -10.65
N GLN A 195 -3.53 5.05 -11.34
CA GLN A 195 -4.90 4.98 -10.80
C GLN A 195 -5.00 4.08 -9.57
N ASP A 196 -4.15 3.07 -9.49
CA ASP A 196 -3.88 2.19 -8.37
C ASP A 196 -2.35 2.04 -8.20
N ASN A 197 -1.90 1.56 -7.04
CA ASN A 197 -0.48 1.25 -6.84
C ASN A 197 -0.36 0.08 -5.85
N PRO A 198 0.19 -1.09 -6.23
CA PRO A 198 0.39 -2.20 -5.31
C PRO A 198 1.72 -2.14 -4.55
N PHE A 199 2.58 -1.15 -4.81
CA PHE A 199 3.95 -1.08 -4.28
C PHE A 199 4.07 -0.21 -3.02
N MET A 200 4.53 -0.84 -1.93
CA MET A 200 4.81 -0.13 -0.67
C MET A 200 6.09 0.70 -0.72
N ALA A 201 6.18 1.81 0.02
CA ALA A 201 5.23 2.31 1.02
C ALA A 201 4.03 3.11 0.45
N GLY A 202 3.95 3.27 -0.87
CA GLY A 202 2.96 4.14 -1.50
C GLY A 202 1.70 3.43 -2.02
N ALA A 203 1.39 2.23 -1.53
CA ALA A 203 0.35 1.43 -2.14
C ALA A 203 -1.05 1.92 -1.74
N PHE A 204 -2.01 1.82 -2.66
CA PHE A 204 -3.44 2.00 -2.40
C PHE A 204 -4.24 1.26 -3.47
N HIS A 205 -5.48 0.90 -3.13
CA HIS A 205 -6.43 0.30 -4.05
C HIS A 205 -7.17 1.40 -4.83
N GLY A 206 -7.03 1.38 -6.15
CA GLY A 206 -7.47 2.48 -7.02
C GLY A 206 -8.98 2.66 -7.13
N VAL A 207 -9.38 3.84 -7.60
CA VAL A 207 -10.79 4.08 -7.96
C VAL A 207 -11.08 3.37 -9.28
N GLY A 208 -12.14 2.56 -9.31
CA GLY A 208 -12.54 1.78 -10.49
C GLY A 208 -11.99 0.36 -10.51
N GLU A 209 -11.10 0.02 -9.57
CA GLU A 209 -10.70 -1.36 -9.34
C GLU A 209 -11.88 -2.20 -8.80
N PRO A 210 -11.90 -3.53 -9.06
CA PRO A 210 -12.86 -4.45 -8.48
C PRO A 210 -12.84 -4.45 -6.94
N GLU A 211 -13.80 -5.16 -6.36
CA GLU A 211 -13.93 -5.26 -4.90
C GLU A 211 -12.67 -5.80 -4.20
N THR A 212 -11.99 -6.75 -4.84
CA THR A 212 -10.72 -7.30 -4.38
C THR A 212 -9.87 -7.74 -5.58
N VAL A 213 -8.56 -7.49 -5.53
CA VAL A 213 -7.59 -7.88 -6.58
C VAL A 213 -6.30 -8.42 -5.98
N ILE A 214 -5.57 -9.24 -6.72
CA ILE A 214 -4.23 -9.70 -6.36
C ILE A 214 -3.22 -9.18 -7.37
N ASN A 215 -2.22 -8.44 -6.88
CA ASN A 215 -1.08 -7.97 -7.66
C ASN A 215 0.19 -8.68 -7.18
N VAL A 216 1.01 -9.16 -8.12
CA VAL A 216 2.26 -9.88 -7.82
C VAL A 216 3.44 -9.09 -8.37
N GLY A 217 4.41 -8.79 -7.51
CA GLY A 217 5.67 -8.14 -7.89
C GLY A 217 6.80 -9.15 -7.96
N VAL A 218 7.47 -9.24 -9.11
CA VAL A 218 8.59 -10.17 -9.35
C VAL A 218 9.91 -9.42 -9.32
N SER A 219 10.95 -10.03 -8.75
CA SER A 219 12.30 -9.48 -8.73
C SER A 219 12.95 -9.55 -10.12
N GLY A 220 13.68 -8.50 -10.51
CA GLY A 220 14.29 -8.38 -11.83
C GLY A 220 15.78 -7.99 -11.88
N PRO A 221 16.31 -7.14 -10.98
CA PRO A 221 17.67 -6.60 -11.13
C PRO A 221 18.79 -7.66 -11.21
N GLY A 222 18.74 -8.70 -10.37
CA GLY A 222 19.77 -9.76 -10.37
C GLY A 222 19.77 -10.59 -11.65
N VAL A 223 18.59 -10.92 -12.16
CA VAL A 223 18.43 -11.68 -13.42
C VAL A 223 18.90 -10.85 -14.61
N VAL A 224 18.54 -9.56 -14.65
CA VAL A 224 19.01 -8.64 -15.70
C VAL A 224 20.54 -8.50 -15.66
N ALA A 225 21.14 -8.33 -14.47
CA ALA A 225 22.59 -8.25 -14.34
C ALA A 225 23.30 -9.53 -14.81
N SER A 226 22.75 -10.71 -14.46
CA SER A 226 23.24 -12.00 -14.93
C SER A 226 23.14 -12.15 -16.45
N ALA A 227 22.02 -11.71 -17.04
CA ALA A 227 21.83 -11.73 -18.49
C ALA A 227 22.83 -10.81 -19.23
N ILE A 228 23.05 -9.59 -18.72
CA ILE A 228 24.04 -8.66 -19.28
C ILE A 228 25.46 -9.25 -19.20
N ASN A 229 25.83 -9.83 -18.05
CA ASN A 229 27.14 -10.48 -17.90
C ASN A 229 27.32 -11.66 -18.87
N ARG A 230 26.27 -12.46 -19.12
CA ARG A 230 26.29 -13.56 -20.09
C ARG A 230 26.40 -13.07 -21.54
N ALA A 231 25.79 -11.94 -21.87
CA ALA A 231 25.86 -11.36 -23.20
C ALA A 231 27.27 -10.83 -23.55
N GLY A 232 28.09 -10.51 -22.54
CA GLY A 232 29.43 -9.96 -22.73
C GLY A 232 29.42 -8.50 -23.18
N ASN A 233 30.57 -8.00 -23.65
CA ASN A 233 30.65 -6.65 -24.22
C ASN A 233 29.97 -6.63 -25.60
N CYS A 234 28.79 -6.00 -25.68
CA CYS A 234 28.16 -5.61 -26.93
C CYS A 234 28.97 -4.51 -27.64
#